data_AF-A0A949XY84-F1
#
_entry.id   AF-A0A949XY84-F1
#
_cell.length_a   1.000
_cell.length_b   1.000
_cell.length_c   1.000
_cell.angle_alpha   90.00
_cell.angle_beta   90.00
_cell.angle_gamma   90.00
#
_symmetry.space_group_name_H-M   'P 1'
#
loop_
_entity.id
_entity.type
_entity.pdbx_description
1 polymer ?
#
loop_
_entity_poly.entity_id
_entity_poly.type
_entity_poly.pdbx_seq_one_letter_code
_entity_poly.pdbx_strand_id
1 'polypeptide(L)'
;MATAEGHCRPHWQTFIRRIRAIGSSELGQRWKEAKHLIRENGVTYNVYGDPQGMDRPWELDPIPLLISSSDAAVIESGLVQRARLLDLILSDLYGAQRL
;
A
#
# COMPACT_ATOMS: atom_id res chain seq x y z
N MET A 1 9.81 -4.32 -8.14
CA MET A 1 10.34 -5.67 -8.43
C MET A 1 11.70 -5.64 -9.13
N ALA A 2 11.81 -5.04 -10.32
CA ALA A 2 13.08 -4.95 -11.05
C ALA A 2 13.83 -3.62 -10.82
N THR A 3 15.13 -3.59 -11.14
CA THR A 3 15.95 -2.37 -11.30
C THR A 3 15.72 -1.77 -12.69
N ALA A 4 16.28 -0.59 -12.97
CA ALA A 4 16.17 0.05 -14.27
C ALA A 4 16.80 -0.81 -15.39
N GLU A 5 17.83 -1.60 -15.06
CA GLU A 5 18.52 -2.52 -15.96
C GLU A 5 17.80 -3.87 -16.11
N GLY A 6 16.60 -4.02 -15.52
CA GLY A 6 15.78 -5.23 -15.62
C GLY A 6 16.14 -6.35 -14.63
N HIS A 7 17.13 -6.15 -13.74
CA HIS A 7 17.51 -7.15 -12.75
C HIS A 7 16.51 -7.21 -11.59
N CYS A 8 16.25 -8.39 -11.03
CA CYS A 8 15.43 -8.49 -9.82
C CYS A 8 16.15 -7.84 -8.63
N ARG A 9 15.47 -6.92 -7.94
CA ARG A 9 16.00 -6.32 -6.70
C ARG A 9 16.28 -7.40 -5.65
N PRO A 10 17.38 -7.34 -4.88
CA PRO A 10 17.75 -8.37 -3.92
C PRO A 10 16.64 -8.73 -2.92
N HIS A 11 15.97 -7.72 -2.35
CA HIS A 11 14.89 -7.93 -1.37
C HIS A 11 13.64 -8.62 -1.96
N TRP A 12 13.49 -8.66 -3.29
CA TRP A 12 12.41 -9.39 -3.97
C TRP A 12 12.72 -10.87 -4.19
N GLN A 13 13.98 -11.29 -4.15
CA GLN A 13 14.39 -12.64 -4.56
C GLN A 13 13.75 -13.73 -3.70
N THR A 14 13.74 -13.54 -2.37
CA THR A 14 13.13 -14.51 -1.44
C THR A 14 11.62 -14.64 -1.67
N PHE A 15 10.94 -13.53 -1.91
CA PHE A 15 9.51 -13.53 -2.19
C PHE A 15 9.19 -14.24 -3.51
N ILE A 16 9.89 -13.90 -4.60
CA ILE A 16 9.70 -14.54 -5.90
C ILE A 16 9.94 -16.04 -5.83
N ARG A 17 11.00 -16.48 -5.14
CA ARG A 17 11.29 -17.91 -4.94
C ARG A 17 10.14 -18.62 -4.23
N ARG A 18 9.57 -18.01 -3.18
CA ARG A 18 8.43 -18.59 -2.43
C ARG A 18 7.16 -18.64 -3.27
N ILE A 19 6.82 -17.56 -3.97
CA ILE A 19 5.66 -17.53 -4.88
C ILE A 19 5.78 -18.58 -5.98
N ARG A 20 6.97 -18.73 -6.57
CA ARG A 20 7.24 -19.79 -7.56
C ARG A 20 7.06 -21.19 -6.97
N ALA A 21 7.49 -21.42 -5.74
CA ALA A 21 7.32 -22.71 -5.07
C ALA A 21 5.85 -23.04 -4.75
N ILE A 22 5.00 -22.02 -4.51
CA ILE A 22 3.54 -22.20 -4.33
C ILE A 22 2.90 -22.65 -5.66
N GLY A 23 3.33 -22.09 -6.78
CA GLY A 23 2.76 -22.39 -8.10
C GLY A 23 1.46 -21.64 -8.38
N SER A 24 1.11 -21.53 -9.66
CA SER A 24 0.00 -20.68 -10.13
C SER A 24 -1.37 -21.17 -9.69
N SER A 25 -1.59 -22.50 -9.64
CA SER A 25 -2.87 -23.09 -9.26
C SER A 25 -3.22 -22.78 -7.81
N GLU A 26 -2.31 -23.08 -6.89
CA GLU A 26 -2.49 -22.81 -5.45
C GLU A 26 -2.57 -21.30 -5.16
N LEU A 27 -1.75 -20.48 -5.82
CA LEU A 27 -1.83 -19.03 -5.69
C LEU A 27 -3.20 -18.49 -6.13
N GLY A 28 -3.74 -19.02 -7.24
CA GLY A 28 -5.07 -18.68 -7.73
C GLY A 28 -6.18 -19.09 -6.76
N GLN A 29 -6.04 -20.24 -6.10
CA GLN A 29 -6.98 -20.70 -5.08
C GLN A 29 -6.98 -19.78 -3.85
N ARG A 30 -5.81 -19.49 -3.30
CA ARG A 30 -5.64 -18.53 -2.19
C ARG A 30 -6.18 -17.13 -2.54
N TRP A 31 -6.02 -16.71 -3.79
CA TRP A 31 -6.54 -15.42 -4.24
C TRP A 31 -8.07 -15.39 -4.31
N LYS A 32 -8.72 -16.50 -4.70
CA LYS A 32 -10.19 -16.59 -4.65
C LYS A 32 -10.71 -16.51 -3.21
N GLU A 33 -10.03 -17.18 -2.28
CA GLU A 33 -10.37 -17.15 -0.86
C GLU A 33 -10.18 -15.74 -0.27
N ALA A 34 -9.06 -15.07 -0.56
CA ALA A 34 -8.82 -13.69 -0.14
C ALA A 34 -9.92 -12.74 -0.65
N LYS A 35 -10.33 -12.85 -1.92
CA LYS A 35 -11.44 -12.06 -2.46
C LYS A 35 -12.78 -12.34 -1.78
N HIS A 36 -13.01 -13.59 -1.37
CA HIS A 36 -14.20 -13.93 -0.61
C HIS A 36 -14.19 -13.24 0.76
N LEU A 37 -13.06 -13.29 1.47
CA LEU A 37 -12.87 -12.65 2.77
C LEU A 37 -13.02 -11.12 2.69
N ILE A 38 -12.48 -10.48 1.65
CA ILE A 38 -12.63 -9.02 1.45
C ILE A 38 -14.11 -8.65 1.33
N ARG A 39 -14.88 -9.44 0.57
CA ARG A 39 -16.33 -9.23 0.39
C ARG A 39 -17.10 -9.47 1.69
N GLU A 40 -16.77 -10.52 2.44
CA GLU A 40 -17.47 -10.86 3.69
C GLU A 40 -17.21 -9.86 4.81
N ASN A 41 -15.99 -9.32 4.91
CA ASN A 41 -15.64 -8.33 5.94
C ASN A 41 -16.19 -6.93 5.63
N GLY A 42 -16.96 -6.76 4.56
CA GLY A 42 -17.54 -5.47 4.19
C GLY A 42 -16.49 -4.38 3.96
N VAL A 43 -15.28 -4.75 3.51
CA VAL A 43 -14.23 -3.77 3.21
C VAL A 43 -14.63 -3.05 1.91
N THR A 44 -15.25 -1.89 2.07
CA THR A 44 -15.71 -1.02 0.98
C THR A 44 -14.86 0.24 0.93
N TYR A 45 -14.73 0.82 -0.26
CA TYR A 45 -14.15 2.16 -0.42
C TYR A 45 -15.28 3.15 -0.67
N ASN A 46 -15.41 4.17 0.19
CA ASN A 46 -16.37 5.25 -0.01
C ASN A 46 -15.93 6.12 -1.20
N VAL A 47 -16.60 5.98 -2.33
CA VAL A 47 -16.44 6.91 -3.45
C VAL A 47 -17.20 8.19 -3.11
N TYR A 48 -16.49 9.20 -2.60
CA TYR A 48 -17.05 10.56 -2.51
C TYR A 48 -17.35 11.06 -3.93
N GLY A 49 -18.62 11.08 -4.32
CA GLY A 49 -19.10 11.65 -5.58
C GLY A 49 -19.87 10.72 -6.53
N ASP A 50 -20.18 9.47 -6.16
CA ASP A 50 -21.11 8.65 -6.96
C ASP A 50 -22.58 9.04 -6.63
N PRO A 51 -23.37 9.55 -7.60
CA PRO A 51 -24.76 9.95 -7.36
C PRO A 51 -25.67 8.78 -6.92
N GLN A 52 -25.25 7.52 -7.13
CA GLN A 52 -26.01 6.32 -6.77
C GLN A 52 -25.65 5.79 -5.38
N GLY A 53 -24.63 6.34 -4.71
CA GLY A 53 -24.21 5.90 -3.37
C GLY A 53 -23.79 4.44 -3.28
N MET A 54 -23.38 3.82 -4.41
CA MET A 54 -23.05 2.40 -4.42
C MET A 54 -21.63 2.16 -3.90
N ASP A 55 -21.54 1.37 -2.84
CA ASP A 55 -20.28 0.81 -2.36
C ASP A 55 -19.62 -0.04 -3.45
N ARG A 56 -18.39 0.31 -3.83
CA ARG A 56 -17.56 -0.55 -4.68
C ARG A 56 -16.75 -1.52 -3.82
N PRO A 57 -16.65 -2.80 -4.20
CA PRO A 57 -15.81 -3.75 -3.50
C PRO A 57 -14.35 -3.31 -3.58
N TRP A 58 -13.63 -3.40 -2.45
CA TRP A 58 -12.22 -3.06 -2.41
C TRP A 58 -11.40 -3.96 -3.34
N GLU A 59 -10.65 -3.36 -4.26
CA GLU A 59 -9.72 -4.06 -5.14
C GLU A 59 -8.35 -4.16 -4.47
N LEU A 60 -7.93 -5.39 -4.18
CA LEU A 60 -6.60 -5.70 -3.65
C LEU A 60 -5.75 -6.36 -4.74
N ASP A 61 -4.45 -6.04 -4.78
CA ASP A 61 -3.48 -6.77 -5.60
C ASP A 61 -2.95 -7.98 -4.82
N PRO A 62 -2.96 -9.21 -5.38
CA PRO A 62 -2.38 -10.39 -4.73
C PRO A 62 -0.85 -10.30 -4.53
N ILE A 63 -0.16 -9.42 -5.25
CA ILE A 63 1.29 -9.23 -5.17
C ILE A 63 1.58 -7.96 -4.36
N PRO A 64 2.16 -8.08 -3.16
CA PRO A 64 2.50 -6.91 -2.35
C PRO A 64 3.65 -6.12 -2.98
N LEU A 65 3.63 -4.80 -2.77
CA LEU A 65 4.79 -3.97 -3.01
C LEU A 65 5.80 -4.18 -1.87
N LEU A 66 6.90 -4.88 -2.14
CA LEU A 66 7.97 -5.03 -1.16
C LEU A 66 8.88 -3.81 -1.15
N ILE A 67 9.06 -3.26 0.05
CA ILE A 67 9.96 -2.14 0.37
C ILE A 67 11.08 -2.70 1.26
N SER A 68 12.33 -2.36 0.97
CA SER A 68 13.44 -2.78 1.81
C SER A 68 13.42 -2.04 3.15
N SER A 69 14.02 -2.62 4.19
CA SER A 69 14.09 -1.96 5.51
C SER A 69 14.82 -0.62 5.46
N SER A 70 15.87 -0.50 4.63
CA SER A 70 16.59 0.75 4.43
C SER A 70 15.72 1.81 3.74
N ASP A 71 14.97 1.43 2.70
CA ASP A 71 14.07 2.36 2.01
C ASP A 71 12.93 2.79 2.94
N ALA A 72 12.35 1.85 3.69
CA ALA A 72 11.29 2.11 4.65
C ALA A 72 11.72 3.11 5.73
N ALA A 73 12.94 2.95 6.29
CA ALA A 73 13.46 3.86 7.31
C ALA A 73 13.61 5.31 6.79
N VAL A 74 14.05 5.48 5.54
CA VAL A 74 14.15 6.82 4.91
C VAL A 74 12.76 7.42 4.69
N ILE A 75 11.81 6.62 4.19
CA ILE A 75 10.42 7.07 3.97
C ILE A 75 9.79 7.47 5.30
N GLU A 76 9.91 6.63 6.33
CA GLU A 76 9.36 6.88 7.66
C GLU A 76 9.91 8.19 8.25
N SER A 77 11.23 8.36 8.27
CA SER A 77 11.86 9.59 8.76
C SER A 77 11.35 10.83 8.00
N GLY A 78 11.25 10.73 6.68
CA GLY A 78 10.74 11.81 5.82
C GLY A 78 9.26 12.10 6.03
N LEU A 79 8.45 11.10 6.35
CA LEU A 79 7.03 11.26 6.67
C LEU A 79 6.84 11.93 8.03
N VAL A 80 7.57 11.50 9.06
CA VAL A 80 7.53 12.11 10.39
C VAL A 80 7.93 13.58 10.32
N GLN A 81 9.00 13.91 9.60
CA GLN A 81 9.44 15.28 9.40
C GLN A 81 8.36 16.14 8.74
N ARG A 82 7.75 15.65 7.65
CA ARG A 82 6.73 16.40 6.90
C ARG A 82 5.43 16.54 7.69
N ALA A 83 5.01 15.51 8.40
CA ALA A 83 3.84 15.58 9.27
C ALA A 83 4.02 16.68 10.32
N ARG A 84 5.18 16.73 10.98
CA ARG A 84 5.50 17.79 11.94
C ARG A 84 5.52 19.18 11.31
N LEU A 85 6.11 19.31 10.12
CA LEU A 85 6.13 20.58 9.41
C LEU A 85 4.72 21.06 9.06
N LEU A 86 3.88 20.17 8.53
CA LEU A 86 2.51 20.50 8.15
C LEU A 86 1.66 20.88 9.37
N ASP A 87 1.86 20.21 10.50
CA ASP A 87 1.19 20.54 11.77
C ASP A 87 1.57 21.94 12.27
N LEU A 88 2.86 22.30 12.20
CA LEU A 88 3.34 23.64 12.55
C LEU A 88 2.79 24.72 11.62
N ILE A 89 2.78 24.46 10.30
CA ILE A 89 2.21 25.36 9.32
C ILE A 89 0.72 25.57 9.60
N LEU A 90 -0.03 24.49 9.83
CA LEU A 90 -1.46 24.57 10.13
C LEU A 90 -1.72 25.38 11.40
N SER A 91 -0.94 25.12 12.46
CA SER A 91 -1.02 25.84 13.72
C SER A 91 -0.72 27.34 13.57
N ASP A 92 0.22 27.70 12.70
CA ASP A 92 0.59 29.10 12.50
C ASP A 92 -0.41 29.85 11.62
N LEU A 93 -0.91 29.22 10.55
CA LEU A 93 -1.95 29.77 9.68
C LEU A 93 -3.22 30.13 10.44
N TYR A 94 -3.65 29.25 11.35
CA TYR A 94 -4.80 29.47 12.22
C TYR A 94 -4.46 30.16 13.55
N GLY A 95 -3.19 30.50 13.76
CA GLY A 95 -2.68 31.04 15.00
C GLY A 95 -2.06 32.43 14.83
N ALA A 96 -0.86 32.60 15.38
CA ALA A 96 -0.20 33.89 15.48
C ALA A 96 0.46 34.37 14.18
N GLN A 97 0.55 33.52 13.15
CA GLN A 97 1.15 33.84 11.84
C GLN A 97 2.57 34.40 11.95
N ARG A 98 3.47 33.64 12.57
CA ARG A 98 4.86 34.01 12.88
C ARG A 98 5.91 33.13 12.19
N LEU A 99 5.51 32.13 11.41
CA LEU A 99 6.43 31.29 10.61
C LEU A 99 6.77 31.94 9.27
#